data_AF-A0A0S8H9B2-F1
#
_entry.id   AF-A0A0S8H9B2-F1
#
_cell.length_a   1.000
_cell.length_b   1.000
_cell.length_c   1.000
_cell.angle_alpha   90.00
_cell.angle_beta   90.00
_cell.angle_gamma   90.00
#
_symmetry.space_group_name_H-M   'P 1'
#
loop_
_entity.id
_entity.type
_entity.pdbx_description
1 polymer ?
#
loop_
_entity_poly.entity_id
_entity_poly.type
_entity_poly.pdbx_seq_one_letter_code
_entity_poly.pdbx_strand_id
1 'polypeptide(L)'
;EGFLAPFGLTTAERRHPGFRTRGCCKCEWDGAVWPFATSQTMTALANLLNNYDQAVITDSVYFKLLELYVESQYYRGKPYIGEYLDEKTGYWLKGDQERSRYYNHSTFCDLVINGLVGLRPHSENIIEVNPLIPDDKWEWFCLDNILYHGKIVTIFWDRTGKRYNLGKGLHVLVNGKEVASSDKLERIVYAE
;
A
#
# COMPACT_ATOMS: atom_id res chain seq x y z
N GLU A 1 -9.02 -18.32 -5.00
CA GLU A 1 -8.36 -19.52 -5.60
C GLU A 1 -7.16 -19.18 -6.50
N GLY A 2 -7.06 -17.96 -7.05
CA GLY A 2 -5.86 -17.51 -7.77
C GLY A 2 -4.74 -17.09 -6.83
N PHE A 3 -4.52 -15.78 -6.69
CA PHE A 3 -3.31 -15.23 -6.08
C PHE A 3 -3.37 -14.97 -4.58
N LEU A 4 -4.55 -14.66 -4.04
CA LEU A 4 -4.74 -14.38 -2.62
C LEU A 4 -4.47 -15.63 -1.77
N ALA A 5 -3.55 -15.50 -0.82
CA ALA A 5 -3.18 -16.50 0.17
C ALA A 5 -3.22 -15.90 1.60
N PRO A 6 -3.18 -16.74 2.66
CA PRO A 6 -3.24 -16.27 4.04
C PRO A 6 -2.22 -15.18 4.42
N PHE A 7 -1.01 -15.21 3.85
CA PHE A 7 0.06 -14.24 4.16
C PHE A 7 0.48 -13.38 2.96
N GLY A 8 -0.40 -13.20 1.97
CA GLY A 8 -0.20 -12.23 0.89
C GLY A 8 -0.56 -12.70 -0.50
N LEU A 9 0.11 -12.12 -1.49
CA LEU A 9 -0.11 -12.37 -2.91
C LEU A 9 0.97 -13.31 -3.45
N THR A 10 0.53 -14.46 -3.94
CA THR A 10 1.41 -15.47 -4.52
C THR A 10 1.91 -15.04 -5.89
N THR A 11 3.15 -15.40 -6.25
CA THR A 11 3.74 -15.09 -7.57
C THR A 11 3.16 -15.91 -8.73
N ALA A 12 2.40 -16.97 -8.44
CA ALA A 12 1.74 -17.82 -9.41
C ALA A 12 0.36 -18.22 -8.89
N GLU A 13 -0.58 -18.52 -9.79
CA GLU A 13 -1.93 -18.94 -9.37
C GLU A 13 -1.88 -20.24 -8.55
N ARG A 14 -2.54 -20.26 -7.39
CA ARG A 14 -2.49 -21.38 -6.45
C ARG A 14 -3.10 -22.68 -6.96
N ARG A 15 -3.95 -22.61 -7.99
CA ARG A 15 -4.60 -23.76 -8.62
C ARG A 15 -3.72 -24.50 -9.62
N HIS A 16 -2.60 -23.91 -10.03
CA HIS A 16 -1.75 -24.50 -11.08
C HIS A 16 -1.03 -25.75 -10.56
N PRO A 17 -0.98 -26.88 -11.30
CA PRO A 17 -0.32 -28.12 -10.84
C PRO A 17 1.17 -27.96 -10.50
N GLY A 18 1.84 -26.99 -11.12
CA GLY A 18 3.24 -26.65 -10.87
C GLY A 18 3.47 -25.59 -9.78
N PHE A 19 2.46 -25.28 -8.97
CA PHE A 19 2.56 -24.31 -7.87
C PHE A 19 3.45 -24.88 -6.75
N ARG A 20 4.56 -24.19 -6.46
CA ARG A 20 5.56 -24.55 -5.44
C ARG A 20 6.08 -26.00 -5.56
N THR A 21 6.37 -26.45 -6.77
CA THR A 21 6.89 -27.81 -7.04
C THR A 21 8.41 -27.85 -7.26
N ARG A 22 9.10 -26.71 -7.31
CA ARG A 22 10.55 -26.61 -7.60
C ARG A 22 11.44 -26.72 -6.36
N GLY A 23 10.91 -27.30 -5.29
CA GLY A 23 11.58 -27.41 -4.00
C GLY A 23 11.31 -26.20 -3.11
N CYS A 24 12.17 -26.02 -2.12
CA CYS A 24 12.08 -24.89 -1.22
C CYS A 24 13.44 -24.27 -0.97
N CYS A 25 13.34 -22.99 -0.61
CA CYS A 25 14.26 -22.32 0.27
C CYS A 25 15.51 -21.84 -0.49
N LYS A 26 15.52 -21.93 -1.83
CA LYS A 26 16.59 -21.45 -2.73
C LYS A 26 16.14 -20.32 -3.67
N CYS A 27 15.10 -19.59 -3.27
CA CYS A 27 14.57 -18.40 -3.97
C CYS A 27 13.71 -18.77 -5.19
N GLU A 28 12.80 -19.72 -5.02
CA GLU A 28 11.85 -20.13 -6.05
C GLU A 28 10.72 -19.11 -6.25
N TRP A 29 10.33 -18.89 -7.50
CA TRP A 29 9.30 -17.92 -7.91
C TRP A 29 7.99 -18.60 -8.37
N ASP A 30 7.85 -19.89 -8.16
CA ASP A 30 6.72 -20.69 -8.65
C ASP A 30 5.52 -20.73 -7.69
N GLY A 31 5.38 -19.74 -6.79
CA GLY A 31 4.16 -19.55 -6.01
C GLY A 31 4.31 -18.92 -4.63
N ALA A 32 5.52 -18.88 -4.07
CA ALA A 32 5.75 -18.20 -2.78
C ALA A 32 5.41 -16.70 -2.86
N VAL A 33 5.24 -16.05 -1.70
CA VAL A 33 4.99 -14.60 -1.65
C VAL A 33 6.33 -13.88 -1.66
N TRP A 34 6.51 -13.00 -2.65
CA TRP A 34 7.69 -12.16 -2.80
C TRP A 34 7.30 -10.69 -2.59
N PRO A 35 7.88 -9.97 -1.61
CA PRO A 35 7.65 -8.53 -1.43
C PRO A 35 7.85 -7.72 -2.71
N PHE A 36 8.80 -8.10 -3.56
CA PHE A 36 9.00 -7.52 -4.89
C PHE A 36 7.74 -7.62 -5.75
N ALA A 37 7.19 -8.82 -5.95
CA ALA A 37 6.00 -9.04 -6.74
C ALA A 37 4.74 -8.43 -6.09
N THR A 38 4.63 -8.50 -4.76
CA THR A 38 3.57 -7.82 -4.01
C THR A 38 3.59 -6.32 -4.30
N SER A 39 4.76 -5.69 -4.23
CA SER A 39 4.88 -4.24 -4.48
C SER A 39 4.50 -3.87 -5.91
N GLN A 40 4.96 -4.61 -6.92
CA GLN A 40 4.55 -4.41 -8.32
C GLN A 40 3.04 -4.56 -8.51
N THR A 41 2.46 -5.60 -7.91
CA THR A 41 1.02 -5.88 -8.02
C THR A 41 0.19 -4.79 -7.34
N MET A 42 0.62 -4.32 -6.17
CA MET A 42 -0.06 -3.26 -5.43
C MET A 42 0.04 -1.91 -6.13
N THR A 43 1.19 -1.57 -6.72
CA THR A 43 1.31 -0.38 -7.58
C THR A 43 0.36 -0.46 -8.78
N ALA A 44 0.31 -1.62 -9.46
CA ALA A 44 -0.61 -1.83 -10.58
C ALA A 44 -2.09 -1.75 -10.14
N LEU A 45 -2.41 -2.27 -8.95
CA LEU A 45 -3.75 -2.21 -8.39
C LEU A 45 -4.18 -0.76 -8.07
N ALA A 46 -3.28 0.04 -7.50
CA ALA A 46 -3.53 1.46 -7.29
C ALA A 46 -3.78 2.19 -8.62
N ASN A 47 -3.02 1.85 -9.67
CA ASN A 47 -3.23 2.41 -11.01
C ASN A 47 -4.57 1.98 -11.62
N LEU A 48 -4.98 0.71 -11.46
CA LEU A 48 -6.28 0.22 -11.90
C LEU A 48 -7.41 1.04 -11.25
N LEU A 49 -7.36 1.21 -9.93
CA LEU A 49 -8.38 1.92 -9.16
C LEU A 49 -8.43 3.43 -9.42
N ASN A 50 -7.34 4.00 -9.95
CA ASN A 50 -7.26 5.44 -10.23
C ASN A 50 -7.54 5.78 -11.70
N ASN A 51 -7.08 4.95 -12.64
CA ASN A 51 -6.98 5.35 -14.05
C ASN A 51 -7.97 4.63 -14.96
N TYR A 52 -8.73 3.65 -14.44
CA TYR A 52 -9.62 2.82 -15.23
C TYR A 52 -10.99 2.71 -14.57
N ASP A 53 -12.03 2.84 -15.38
CA ASP A 53 -13.40 2.54 -14.95
C ASP A 53 -13.58 1.03 -14.83
N GLN A 54 -13.78 0.56 -13.60
CA GLN A 54 -13.97 -0.85 -13.30
C GLN A 54 -14.81 -1.02 -12.03
N ALA A 55 -15.44 -2.19 -11.87
CA ALA A 55 -16.31 -2.51 -10.73
C ALA A 55 -15.93 -3.83 -10.03
N VAL A 56 -14.75 -4.37 -10.32
CA VAL A 56 -14.31 -5.70 -9.84
C VAL A 56 -13.57 -5.59 -8.51
N ILE A 57 -12.69 -4.61 -8.39
CA ILE A 57 -11.86 -4.36 -7.21
C ILE A 57 -12.32 -3.06 -6.54
N THR A 58 -12.32 -3.04 -5.21
CA THR A 58 -12.62 -1.84 -4.42
C THR A 58 -11.42 -1.41 -3.58
N ASP A 59 -11.50 -0.21 -3.03
CA ASP A 59 -10.60 0.31 -1.97
C ASP A 59 -10.38 -0.69 -0.82
N SER A 60 -11.43 -1.38 -0.40
CA SER A 60 -11.42 -2.37 0.67
C SER A 60 -10.52 -3.56 0.35
N VAL A 61 -10.43 -3.92 -0.94
CA VAL A 61 -9.51 -4.97 -1.41
C VAL A 61 -8.07 -4.46 -1.34
N TYR A 62 -7.79 -3.25 -1.85
CA TYR A 62 -6.45 -2.66 -1.75
C TYR A 62 -5.99 -2.56 -0.30
N PHE A 63 -6.85 -2.02 0.57
CA PHE A 63 -6.59 -1.85 1.99
C PHE A 63 -6.28 -3.19 2.67
N LYS A 64 -7.11 -4.22 2.43
CA LYS A 64 -6.90 -5.57 2.99
C LYS A 64 -5.59 -6.20 2.52
N LEU A 65 -5.22 -6.02 1.25
CA LEU A 65 -3.97 -6.55 0.72
C LEU A 65 -2.76 -5.83 1.31
N LEU A 66 -2.86 -4.52 1.56
CA LEU A 66 -1.81 -3.78 2.23
C LEU A 66 -1.70 -4.17 3.72
N GLU A 67 -2.81 -4.41 4.42
CA GLU A 67 -2.80 -4.98 5.79
C GLU A 67 -2.06 -6.33 5.80
N LEU A 68 -2.38 -7.25 4.88
CA LEU A 68 -1.67 -8.53 4.79
C LEU A 68 -0.17 -8.36 4.51
N TYR A 69 0.20 -7.39 3.67
CA TYR A 69 1.61 -7.09 3.42
C TYR A 69 2.30 -6.57 4.70
N VAL A 70 1.66 -5.69 5.47
CA VAL A 70 2.15 -5.23 6.78
C VAL A 70 2.32 -6.42 7.73
N GLU A 71 1.31 -7.25 7.88
CA GLU A 71 1.32 -8.42 8.79
C GLU A 71 2.40 -9.43 8.42
N SER A 72 2.67 -9.63 7.12
CA SER A 72 3.72 -10.54 6.65
C SER A 72 5.14 -10.08 7.01
N GLN A 73 5.33 -8.78 7.23
CA GLN A 73 6.64 -8.16 7.52
C GLN A 73 7.02 -8.25 8.99
N TYR A 74 6.78 -9.41 9.61
CA TYR A 74 7.20 -9.72 10.97
C TYR A 74 7.89 -11.09 11.02
N TYR A 75 8.91 -11.18 11.86
CA TYR A 75 9.60 -12.43 12.15
C TYR A 75 10.09 -12.42 13.59
N ARG A 76 9.81 -13.49 14.35
CA ARG A 76 10.09 -13.58 15.80
C ARG A 76 9.53 -12.39 16.61
N GLY A 77 8.32 -11.93 16.24
CA GLY A 77 7.62 -10.86 16.94
C GLY A 77 8.16 -9.44 16.69
N LYS A 78 9.05 -9.26 15.70
CA LYS A 78 9.63 -7.96 15.36
C LYS A 78 9.43 -7.65 13.88
N PRO A 79 9.35 -6.35 13.49
CA PRO A 79 9.35 -5.97 12.09
C PRO A 79 10.55 -6.59 11.35
N TYR A 80 10.27 -7.18 10.21
CA TYR A 80 11.24 -7.91 9.41
C TYR A 80 10.85 -7.86 7.93
N ILE A 81 11.77 -7.42 7.09
CA ILE A 81 11.66 -7.54 5.64
C ILE A 81 12.76 -8.47 5.15
N GLY A 82 12.34 -9.55 4.47
CA GLY A 82 13.19 -10.60 3.95
C GLY A 82 13.09 -10.80 2.44
N GLU A 83 13.71 -11.86 1.95
CA GLU A 83 13.67 -12.21 0.53
C GLU A 83 12.25 -12.61 0.07
N TYR A 84 11.66 -13.61 0.72
CA TYR A 84 10.36 -14.20 0.35
C TYR A 84 9.84 -15.13 1.46
N LEU A 85 8.53 -15.36 1.48
CA LEU A 85 7.86 -16.11 2.54
C LEU A 85 6.85 -17.13 2.00
N ASP A 86 6.56 -18.11 2.85
CA ASP A 86 5.53 -19.12 2.62
C ASP A 86 4.12 -18.49 2.67
N GLU A 87 3.30 -18.75 1.65
CA GLU A 87 2.01 -18.09 1.48
C GLU A 87 0.95 -18.51 2.52
N LYS A 88 1.12 -19.69 3.13
CA LYS A 88 0.16 -20.27 4.09
C LYS A 88 0.54 -19.97 5.52
N THR A 89 1.84 -20.02 5.82
CA THR A 89 2.35 -19.98 7.20
C THR A 89 2.99 -18.65 7.57
N GLY A 90 3.32 -17.80 6.60
CA GLY A 90 4.05 -16.55 6.84
C GLY A 90 5.53 -16.76 7.17
N TYR A 91 6.04 -17.99 7.10
CA TYR A 91 7.43 -18.28 7.41
C TYR A 91 8.35 -17.69 6.34
N TRP A 92 9.28 -16.84 6.76
CA TRP A 92 10.36 -16.33 5.92
C TRP A 92 11.29 -17.48 5.54
N LEU A 93 11.37 -17.81 4.25
CA LEU A 93 11.91 -19.08 3.74
C LEU A 93 13.44 -19.22 3.83
N LYS A 94 14.12 -18.19 4.34
CA LYS A 94 15.55 -18.24 4.70
C LYS A 94 15.79 -18.36 6.20
N GLY A 95 14.73 -18.32 7.02
CA GLY A 95 14.80 -18.39 8.46
C GLY A 95 15.72 -17.31 9.04
N ASP A 96 16.67 -17.72 9.88
CA ASP A 96 17.59 -16.82 10.57
C ASP A 96 18.84 -16.46 9.73
N GLN A 97 18.91 -16.84 8.45
CA GLN A 97 20.07 -16.51 7.61
C GLN A 97 20.21 -15.00 7.43
N GLU A 98 21.43 -14.50 7.65
CA GLU A 98 21.73 -13.07 7.65
C GLU A 98 21.42 -12.39 6.30
N ARG A 99 21.62 -13.10 5.19
CA ARG A 99 21.38 -12.59 3.82
C ARG A 99 19.98 -12.01 3.57
N SER A 100 18.97 -12.47 4.31
CA SER A 100 17.60 -11.97 4.18
C SER A 100 17.31 -10.78 5.09
N ARG A 101 18.13 -10.47 6.08
CA ARG A 101 17.80 -9.41 7.03
C ARG A 101 17.85 -8.04 6.35
N TYR A 102 16.77 -7.27 6.49
CA TYR A 102 16.68 -5.90 5.96
C TYR A 102 16.80 -5.84 4.42
N TYR A 103 16.21 -6.82 3.75
CA TYR A 103 16.32 -6.95 2.31
C TYR A 103 15.63 -5.79 1.59
N ASN A 104 16.40 -5.02 0.82
CA ASN A 104 15.91 -3.86 0.06
C ASN A 104 15.60 -4.26 -1.38
N HIS A 105 14.44 -4.89 -1.59
CA HIS A 105 14.03 -5.42 -2.89
C HIS A 105 12.53 -5.20 -3.17
N SER A 106 11.90 -4.23 -2.50
CA SER A 106 10.49 -3.94 -2.66
C SER A 106 10.19 -2.52 -2.22
N THR A 107 9.08 -1.98 -2.71
CA THR A 107 8.52 -0.75 -2.15
C THR A 107 7.56 -1.07 -1.01
N PHE A 108 7.39 -0.11 -0.10
CA PHE A 108 6.35 -0.15 0.93
C PHE A 108 5.81 1.26 1.16
N CYS A 109 6.68 2.21 1.54
CA CYS A 109 6.27 3.60 1.78
C CYS A 109 5.65 4.25 0.54
N ASP A 110 6.14 3.91 -0.66
CA ASP A 110 5.54 4.35 -1.93
C ASP A 110 4.08 3.91 -2.06
N LEU A 111 3.74 2.69 -1.67
CA LEU A 111 2.37 2.17 -1.68
C LEU A 111 1.48 2.88 -0.64
N VAL A 112 2.07 3.29 0.47
CA VAL A 112 1.38 4.08 1.50
C VAL A 112 1.10 5.48 0.98
N ILE A 113 2.09 6.14 0.39
CA ILE A 113 1.97 7.52 -0.11
C ILE A 113 1.06 7.58 -1.34
N ASN A 114 1.35 6.78 -2.35
CA ASN A 114 0.74 6.91 -3.67
C ASN A 114 -0.55 6.08 -3.86
N GLY A 115 -0.78 5.08 -2.99
CA GLY A 115 -1.97 4.24 -3.04
C GLY A 115 -2.88 4.46 -1.83
N LEU A 116 -2.40 4.19 -0.62
CA LEU A 116 -3.23 4.21 0.59
C LEU A 116 -3.73 5.62 0.91
N VAL A 117 -2.81 6.57 1.11
CA VAL A 117 -3.12 8.00 1.26
C VAL A 117 -3.51 8.60 -0.09
N GLY A 118 -2.89 8.10 -1.17
CA GLY A 118 -3.37 8.33 -2.52
C GLY A 118 -2.87 9.61 -3.18
N LEU A 119 -1.74 10.17 -2.77
CA LEU A 119 -1.10 11.25 -3.54
C LEU A 119 -0.74 10.71 -4.93
N ARG A 120 -1.23 11.32 -6.01
CA ARG A 120 -0.98 10.88 -7.39
C ARG A 120 0.02 11.84 -8.03
N PRO A 121 1.30 11.43 -8.21
CA PRO A 121 2.28 12.29 -8.87
C PRO A 121 1.85 12.64 -10.29
N HIS A 122 1.96 13.91 -10.65
CA HIS A 122 1.61 14.45 -11.95
C HIS A 122 2.79 15.21 -12.54
N SER A 123 2.91 15.29 -13.87
CA SER A 123 4.01 16.05 -14.51
C SER A 123 3.81 17.56 -14.47
N GLU A 124 2.57 18.00 -14.28
CA GLU A 124 2.20 19.42 -14.12
C GLU A 124 2.07 19.80 -12.64
N ASN A 125 1.82 21.08 -12.34
CA ASN A 125 1.64 21.58 -10.97
C ASN A 125 0.24 21.27 -10.41
N ILE A 126 -0.11 19.99 -10.42
CA ILE A 126 -1.38 19.46 -9.91
C ILE A 126 -1.09 18.62 -8.67
N ILE A 127 -1.92 18.81 -7.63
CA ILE A 127 -2.00 17.93 -6.48
C ILE A 127 -3.30 17.15 -6.62
N GLU A 128 -3.19 15.87 -6.98
CA GLU A 128 -4.29 14.93 -6.97
C GLU A 128 -4.13 13.99 -5.77
N VAL A 129 -5.20 13.83 -5.00
CA VAL A 129 -5.28 12.92 -3.87
C VAL A 129 -6.50 12.04 -4.05
N ASN A 130 -6.33 10.73 -4.00
CA ASN A 130 -7.43 9.76 -4.06
C ASN A 130 -7.15 8.58 -3.10
N PRO A 131 -7.55 8.69 -1.82
CA PRO A 131 -7.25 7.68 -0.82
C PRO A 131 -7.92 6.33 -1.14
N LEU A 132 -7.18 5.23 -0.99
CA LEU A 132 -7.71 3.87 -1.10
C LEU A 132 -7.95 3.27 0.28
N ILE A 133 -8.66 4.02 1.12
CA ILE A 133 -9.04 3.67 2.49
C ILE A 133 -10.57 3.65 2.58
N PRO A 134 -11.20 2.56 3.05
CA PRO A 134 -12.64 2.53 3.24
C PRO A 134 -13.12 3.58 4.25
N ASP A 135 -14.25 4.23 3.95
CA ASP A 135 -14.84 5.34 4.72
C ASP A 135 -14.93 5.10 6.23
N ASP A 136 -15.19 3.85 6.65
CA ASP A 136 -15.40 3.48 8.04
C ASP A 136 -14.12 3.01 8.77
N LYS A 137 -13.01 2.81 8.04
CA LYS A 137 -11.84 2.09 8.56
C LYS A 137 -11.04 2.88 9.59
N TRP A 138 -10.77 4.16 9.34
CA TRP A 138 -9.96 5.02 10.22
C TRP A 138 -10.70 6.29 10.61
N GLU A 139 -10.63 6.64 11.90
CA GLU A 139 -11.15 7.91 12.41
C GLU A 139 -10.29 9.10 11.96
N TRP A 140 -8.99 8.89 11.79
CA TRP A 140 -8.06 9.91 11.33
C TRP A 140 -6.77 9.31 10.77
N PHE A 141 -6.11 10.04 9.87
CA PHE A 141 -4.72 9.83 9.46
C PHE A 141 -4.10 11.14 9.00
N CYS A 142 -2.77 11.20 8.95
CA CYS A 142 -2.05 12.33 8.36
C CYS A 142 -0.76 11.84 7.70
N LEU A 143 -0.55 12.26 6.46
CA LEU A 143 0.72 12.21 5.76
C LEU A 143 1.22 13.64 5.60
N ASP A 144 2.31 13.96 6.31
CA ASP A 144 2.81 15.31 6.44
C ASP A 144 4.24 15.44 5.89
N ASN A 145 4.66 16.68 5.67
CA ASN A 145 6.01 17.04 5.27
C ASN A 145 6.47 16.40 3.94
N ILE A 146 5.56 16.28 2.98
CA ILE A 146 5.87 15.76 1.65
C ILE A 146 6.46 16.88 0.79
N LEU A 147 7.73 16.76 0.38
CA LEU A 147 8.29 17.67 -0.61
C LEU A 147 7.82 17.27 -2.01
N TYR A 148 6.86 18.03 -2.56
CA TYR A 148 6.29 17.80 -3.87
C TYR A 148 6.35 19.08 -4.70
N HIS A 149 7.06 19.03 -5.84
CA HIS A 149 7.24 20.16 -6.76
C HIS A 149 7.74 21.45 -6.06
N GLY A 150 8.67 21.31 -5.12
CA GLY A 150 9.25 22.43 -4.36
C GLY A 150 8.35 23.00 -3.26
N LYS A 151 7.19 22.41 -3.01
CA LYS A 151 6.25 22.80 -1.96
C LYS A 151 6.14 21.68 -0.92
N ILE A 152 5.79 22.06 0.31
CA ILE A 152 5.47 21.08 1.36
C ILE A 152 3.97 20.80 1.33
N VAL A 153 3.61 19.55 1.09
CA VAL A 153 2.23 19.08 1.06
C VAL A 153 1.92 18.27 2.31
N THR A 154 0.75 18.53 2.90
CA THR A 154 0.17 17.76 4.00
C THR A 154 -1.20 17.26 3.56
N ILE A 155 -1.48 15.98 3.77
CA ILE A 155 -2.76 15.34 3.49
C ILE A 155 -3.25 14.71 4.78
N PHE A 156 -4.43 15.07 5.25
CA PHE A 156 -5.00 14.44 6.45
C PHE A 156 -6.49 14.20 6.33
N TRP A 157 -6.95 13.18 7.04
CA TRP A 157 -8.35 12.86 7.25
C TRP A 157 -8.65 12.97 8.74
N ASP A 158 -9.76 13.62 9.08
CA ASP A 158 -10.29 13.63 10.44
C ASP A 158 -11.82 13.56 10.41
N ARG A 159 -12.37 12.39 10.71
CA ARG A 159 -13.82 12.16 10.69
C ARG A 159 -14.57 13.07 11.65
N THR A 160 -13.95 13.40 12.78
CA THR A 160 -14.61 14.13 13.88
C THR A 160 -14.25 15.61 13.93
N GLY A 161 -13.13 15.97 13.29
CA GLY A 161 -12.49 17.29 13.33
C GLY A 161 -11.76 17.61 14.64
N LYS A 162 -11.64 16.63 15.54
CA LYS A 162 -11.06 16.81 16.88
C LYS A 162 -9.60 16.39 16.98
N ARG A 163 -9.09 15.60 16.03
CA ARG A 163 -7.70 15.13 16.05
C ARG A 163 -6.74 16.27 15.73
N TYR A 164 -7.06 17.06 14.70
CA TYR A 164 -6.21 18.16 14.25
C TYR A 164 -6.78 19.55 14.56
N ASN A 165 -8.06 19.64 14.97
CA ASN A 165 -8.77 20.90 15.22
C ASN A 165 -8.79 21.84 14.01
N LEU A 166 -8.84 21.27 12.79
CA LEU A 166 -8.85 21.99 11.51
C LEU A 166 -10.13 21.75 10.69
N GLY A 167 -11.18 21.22 11.32
CA GLY A 167 -12.40 20.83 10.64
C GLY A 167 -12.46 19.33 10.36
N LYS A 168 -13.62 18.88 9.88
CA LYS A 168 -13.88 17.49 9.52
C LYS A 168 -13.54 17.27 8.06
N GLY A 169 -13.15 16.04 7.74
CA GLY A 169 -13.04 15.59 6.36
C GLY A 169 -11.59 15.31 5.96
N LEU A 170 -11.40 15.20 4.65
CA LEU A 170 -10.12 15.09 3.96
C LEU A 170 -9.64 16.51 3.63
N HIS A 171 -8.40 16.82 3.96
CA HIS A 171 -7.80 18.13 3.74
C HIS A 171 -6.45 18.00 3.05
N VAL A 172 -6.15 18.95 2.16
CA VAL A 172 -4.87 19.11 1.49
C VAL A 172 -4.33 20.50 1.78
N LEU A 173 -3.14 20.56 2.36
CA LEU A 173 -2.43 21.80 2.65
C LEU A 173 -1.17 21.90 1.81
N VAL A 174 -0.86 23.12 1.38
CA VAL A 174 0.37 23.49 0.69
C VAL A 174 1.06 24.58 1.50
N ASN A 175 2.29 24.32 1.96
CA ASN A 175 3.05 25.19 2.83
C ASN A 175 2.24 25.66 4.06
N GLY A 176 1.46 24.73 4.65
CA GLY A 176 0.62 24.97 5.82
C GLY A 176 -0.69 25.72 5.55
N LYS A 177 -1.03 26.03 4.29
CA LYS A 177 -2.31 26.65 3.91
C LYS A 177 -3.21 25.63 3.24
N GLU A 178 -4.46 25.52 3.68
CA GLU A 178 -5.44 24.64 3.03
C GLU A 178 -5.72 25.12 1.61
N VAL A 179 -5.67 24.20 0.65
CA VAL A 179 -5.93 24.44 -0.77
C VAL A 179 -7.12 23.65 -1.31
N ALA A 180 -7.48 22.54 -0.65
CA ALA A 180 -8.64 21.74 -0.99
C ALA A 180 -9.10 20.89 0.20
N SER A 181 -10.39 20.56 0.23
CA SER A 181 -11.00 19.67 1.22
C SER A 181 -12.23 18.95 0.67
N SER A 182 -12.60 17.84 1.30
CA SER A 182 -13.85 17.10 1.08
C SER A 182 -14.39 16.54 2.40
N ASP A 183 -15.72 16.47 2.52
CA ASP A 183 -16.38 15.85 3.67
C ASP A 183 -16.19 14.31 3.73
N LYS A 184 -15.69 13.70 2.65
CA LYS A 184 -15.51 12.24 2.49
C LYS A 184 -14.11 11.88 2.03
N LEU A 185 -13.76 10.59 2.13
CA LEU A 185 -12.58 10.04 1.48
C LEU A 185 -12.88 9.80 0.01
N GLU A 186 -12.64 10.83 -0.80
CA GLU A 186 -12.84 10.77 -2.25
C GLU A 186 -11.70 11.48 -2.99
N ARG A 187 -11.70 11.34 -4.32
CA ARG A 187 -10.73 12.03 -5.18
C ARG A 187 -10.91 13.55 -5.06
N ILE A 188 -9.82 14.23 -4.75
CA ILE A 188 -9.69 15.69 -4.77
C ILE A 188 -8.55 16.06 -5.72
N VAL A 189 -8.79 17.07 -6.56
CA VAL A 189 -7.78 17.62 -7.46
C VAL A 189 -7.68 19.12 -7.22
N TYR A 190 -6.45 19.58 -6.97
CA TYR A 190 -6.11 21.00 -6.90
C TYR A 190 -5.10 21.33 -7.99
N ALA A 191 -5.45 22.29 -8.84
CA ALA A 191 -4.54 22.92 -9.79
C ALA A 191 -4.40 24.39 -9.38
N GLU A 192 -3.16 24.88 -9.33
CA GLU A 192 -2.85 26.29 -9.08
C GLU A 192 -3.14 27.18 -10.30
#